data_AF-A0A496S5R6-F1
#
_entry.id   AF-A0A496S5R6-F1
#
_cell.length_a   1.000
_cell.length_b   1.000
_cell.length_c   1.000
_cell.angle_alpha   90.00
_cell.angle_beta   90.00
_cell.angle_gamma   90.00
#
_symmetry.space_group_name_H-M   'P 1'
#
loop_
_entity.id
_entity.type
_entity.pdbx_description
1 polymer ?
#
loop_
_entity_poly.entity_id
_entity_poly.type
_entity_poly.pdbx_seq_one_letter_code
_entity_poly.pdbx_strand_id
1 'polypeptide(L)' 'MKIVNFFKRIPSFLKEVKEELKKVSWSSRQELLNATVIVLIGSFFLTLFIALSDLLLARFLQFIIK' A
#
# COMPACT_ATOMS: atom_id res chain seq x y z
N MET A 1 -36.90 -18.33 20.25
CA MET A 1 -36.40 -19.23 19.19
C MET A 1 -36.01 -18.45 17.90
N LYS A 2 -35.23 -17.36 17.99
CA LYS A 2 -34.76 -16.57 16.82
C LYS A 2 -33.25 -16.69 16.55
N ILE A 3 -32.48 -17.24 17.49
CA ILE A 3 -31.01 -17.31 17.45
C ILE A 3 -30.53 -18.40 16.48
N VAL A 4 -31.22 -19.54 16.40
CA VAL A 4 -30.84 -20.69 15.55
C VAL A 4 -30.89 -20.34 14.05
N ASN A 5 -31.76 -19.40 13.66
CA ASN A 5 -31.88 -18.97 12.25
C ASN A 5 -30.74 -18.03 11.82
N PHE A 6 -30.09 -17.33 12.74
CA PHE A 6 -28.93 -16.49 12.44
C PHE A 6 -27.72 -17.34 12.07
N PHE A 7 -27.44 -18.39 12.87
CA PHE A 7 -26.34 -19.34 12.58
C PHE A 7 -26.54 -20.12 11.29
N LYS A 8 -27.77 -20.28 10.79
CA LYS A 8 -28.04 -20.89 9.47
C LYS A 8 -27.75 -19.97 8.27
N ARG A 9 -27.73 -18.64 8.44
CA ARG A 9 -27.44 -17.66 7.36
C ARG A 9 -25.94 -17.41 7.16
N ILE A 10 -25.14 -17.53 8.21
CA ILE A 10 -23.67 -17.38 8.17
C ILE A 10 -23.00 -18.27 7.11
N PRO A 11 -23.31 -19.59 6.98
CA PRO A 11 -22.68 -20.41 5.96
C PRO A 11 -23.08 -20.04 4.53
N SER A 12 -24.28 -19.49 4.31
CA SER A 12 -24.68 -18.93 3.00
C SER A 12 -23.84 -17.69 2.68
N PHE A 13 -23.71 -16.78 3.64
CA PHE A 13 -22.92 -15.55 3.50
C PHE A 13 -21.44 -15.85 3.21
N LEU A 14 -20.82 -16.80 3.92
CA LEU A 14 -19.44 -17.20 3.65
C LEU A 14 -19.26 -17.85 2.27
N LYS A 15 -20.28 -18.56 1.78
CA LYS A 15 -20.29 -19.12 0.43
C LYS A 15 -20.34 -18.02 -0.62
N GLU A 16 -21.22 -17.03 -0.42
CA GLU A 16 -21.32 -15.84 -1.29
C GLU A 16 -20.01 -15.03 -1.31
N VAL A 17 -19.41 -14.77 -0.14
CA VAL A 17 -18.10 -14.09 -0.03
C VAL A 17 -17.01 -14.85 -0.77
N LYS A 18 -16.98 -16.19 -0.66
CA LYS A 18 -15.99 -17.01 -1.40
C LYS A 18 -16.17 -16.91 -2.91
N GLU A 19 -17.41 -16.84 -3.41
CA GLU A 19 -17.66 -16.67 -4.85
C GLU A 19 -17.27 -15.25 -5.32
N GLU A 20 -17.48 -14.21 -4.52
CA GLU A 20 -17.01 -12.85 -4.84
C GLU A 20 -15.48 -12.73 -4.80
N LEU A 21 -14.82 -13.38 -3.83
CA LEU A 21 -13.36 -13.40 -3.73
C LEU A 21 -12.69 -14.12 -4.92
N LYS A 22 -13.39 -15.01 -5.62
CA LYS A 22 -12.89 -15.62 -6.87
C LYS A 22 -12.92 -14.65 -8.05
N LYS A 23 -13.79 -13.63 -8.03
CA LYS A 23 -13.85 -12.59 -9.06
C LYS A 23 -12.76 -11.54 -8.88
N VAL A 24 -12.10 -11.51 -7.73
CA VAL A 24 -10.94 -10.65 -7.50
C VAL A 24 -9.80 -11.12 -8.38
N SER A 25 -9.42 -10.27 -9.33
CA SER A 25 -8.24 -10.46 -10.16
C SER A 25 -6.99 -10.22 -9.30
N TRP A 26 -6.48 -11.28 -8.69
CA TRP A 26 -5.19 -11.24 -8.02
C TRP A 26 -4.10 -10.97 -9.05
N SER A 27 -3.29 -9.94 -8.80
CA SER A 27 -2.14 -9.60 -9.65
C SER A 27 -1.18 -10.78 -9.76
N SER A 28 -0.60 -10.96 -10.94
CA SER A 28 0.42 -12.00 -11.14
C SER A 28 1.66 -11.72 -10.28
N ARG A 29 2.41 -12.76 -9.91
CA ARG A 29 3.66 -12.59 -9.13
C ARG A 29 4.65 -11.62 -9.81
N GLN A 30 4.62 -11.57 -11.14
CA GLN A 30 5.46 -10.67 -11.93
C GLN A 30 4.97 -9.22 -11.83
N GLU A 31 3.66 -8.97 -11.91
CA GLU A 31 3.09 -7.63 -11.69
C GLU A 31 3.40 -7.08 -10.31
N LEU A 32 3.33 -7.92 -9.26
CA LEU A 32 3.63 -7.52 -7.89
C LEU A 32 5.10 -7.08 -7.74
N LEU A 33 6.02 -7.82 -8.35
CA LEU A 33 7.44 -7.46 -8.37
C LEU A 33 7.66 -6.16 -9.14
N ASN A 34 7.07 -6.02 -10.33
CA ASN A 34 7.20 -4.81 -11.15
C ASN A 34 6.66 -3.58 -10.43
N ALA A 35 5.47 -3.68 -9.81
CA ALA A 35 4.89 -2.60 -9.02
C ALA A 35 5.81 -2.20 -7.85
N THR A 36 6.39 -3.18 -7.15
CA THR A 36 7.31 -2.91 -6.04
C THR A 36 8.59 -2.23 -6.52
N VAL A 37 9.16 -2.67 -7.64
CA VAL A 37 10.37 -2.06 -8.23
C VAL A 37 10.12 -0.61 -8.60
N ILE A 38 8.97 -0.30 -9.21
CA ILE A 38 8.60 1.08 -9.57
C ILE A 38 8.50 1.95 -8.30
N VAL A 39 7.87 1.44 -7.24
CA VAL A 39 7.76 2.17 -5.96
C VAL A 39 9.13 2.39 -5.31
N LEU A 40 10.03 1.40 -5.35
CA LEU A 40 11.39 1.56 -4.84
C LEU A 40 12.17 2.63 -5.61
N ILE A 41 12.05 2.66 -6.94
CA ILE A 41 12.70 3.68 -7.76
C ILE A 41 12.13 5.07 -7.46
N GLY A 42 10.79 5.20 -7.39
CA GLY A 42 10.14 6.47 -7.09
C GLY A 42 10.49 7.01 -5.70
N SER A 43 10.47 6.14 -4.69
CA SER A 43 10.86 6.51 -3.32
C SER A 43 12.34 6.87 -3.21
N PHE A 44 13.23 6.17 -3.92
CA PHE A 44 14.65 6.51 -3.97
C PHE A 44 14.89 7.94 -4.48
N PHE A 45 14.25 8.31 -5.59
CA PHE A 45 14.35 9.68 -6.13
C PHE A 45 13.77 10.73 -5.19
N LEU A 46 12.63 10.43 -4.55
CA LEU A 46 12.02 11.32 -3.56
C LEU A 46 12.95 11.55 -2.37
N THR A 47 13.51 10.49 -1.80
CA THR A 47 14.45 10.58 -0.68
C THR A 47 15.70 11.35 -1.08
N LEU A 48 16.24 11.11 -2.28
CA LEU A 48 17.40 11.85 -2.77
C LEU A 48 17.11 13.35 -2.91
N PHE A 49 15.95 13.71 -3.44
CA PHE A 49 15.52 15.11 -3.56
C PHE A 49 15.42 15.79 -2.19
N ILE A 50 14.71 15.16 -1.24
CA ILE A 50 14.55 15.69 0.12
C ILE A 50 15.92 15.85 0.79
N ALA A 51 16.78 14.84 0.72
CA ALA A 51 18.11 14.90 1.32
C ALA A 51 18.98 16.02 0.73
N LEU A 52 18.91 16.25 -0.58
CA LEU A 52 19.62 17.36 -1.23
C LEU A 52 19.04 18.71 -0.77
N SER A 53 17.71 18.85 -0.73
CA SER A 53 17.06 20.05 -0.25
C SER A 53 17.42 20.38 1.20
N ASP A 54 17.42 19.39 2.09
CA ASP A 54 17.79 19.56 3.49
C ASP A 54 19.25 20.01 3.64
N LEU A 55 20.17 19.41 2.88
CA LEU A 55 21.59 19.81 2.88
C LEU A 55 21.80 21.23 2.33
N LEU A 56 21.08 21.60 1.26
CA LEU A 56 21.14 22.94 0.69
C LEU A 56 20.63 23.99 1.68
N LEU A 57 19.46 23.73 2.30
CA LEU A 57 18.89 24.63 3.29
C LEU A 57 19.77 24.74 4.54
N ALA A 58 20.31 23.63 5.04
CA ALA A 58 21.20 23.64 6.20
C ALA A 58 22.47 24.46 5.92
N ARG A 59 23.10 24.28 4.75
CA ARG A 59 24.27 25.09 4.34
C ARG A 59 23.92 26.56 4.15
N PHE A 60 22.77 26.86 3.55
CA PHE A 60 22.31 28.23 3.34
C PHE A 60 22.05 28.95 4.67
N LEU A 61 21.37 28.28 5.62
CA LEU A 61 21.15 28.81 6.97
C LEU A 61 22.46 29.03 7.73
N GLN A 62 23.42 28.12 7.62
CA GLN A 62 24.75 28.31 8.22
C GLN A 62 25.50 29.52 7.63
N PHE A 63 25.31 29.81 6.34
CA PHE A 63 25.89 30.99 5.71
C PHE A 63 25.23 32.30 6.14
N ILE A 64 23.96 32.28 6.54
CA ILE A 64 23.21 33.47 7.00
C ILE A 64 23.44 33.75 8.49
N ILE A 65 23.52 32.70 9.31
CA ILE A 65 23.67 32.83 10.77
C ILE A 65 25.13 33.16 11.16
N LYS A 66 26.09 32.80 10.32
CA LYS A 66 27.50 33.16 10.48
C LYS A 66 27.80 34.50 9.80
#